data_AF-A0A8S3WDH2-F1
#
_entry.id   AF-A0A8S3WDH2-F1
#
_cell.length_a   1.000
_cell.length_b   1.000
_cell.length_c   1.000
_cell.angle_alpha   90.00
_cell.angle_beta   90.00
_cell.angle_gamma   90.00
#
_symmetry.space_group_name_H-M   'P 1'
#
loop_
_entity.id
_entity.type
_entity.pdbx_description
1 polymer ?
#
loop_
_entity_poly.entity_id
_entity_poly.type
_entity_poly.pdbx_seq_one_letter_code
_entity_poly.pdbx_strand_id
1 'polypeptide(L)'
;MVTMNSSEKVGQKAVQQGTSRDSKCVKEDKDIHKEKEKKETANANLPPNVQALMSTIPSPEESPNYLIYKKMEAIIEKMQDENTGVPVRTVKSFMSKIPSVFTGSDLVAWLMRHFRLEDTWEAQHLAHLLAAHGYLFPIDDHCLTVKNDNTYYRFQTPYFWPSNQWEPENTDYAVYLCKRTMQNKARLELADYEAESLARLQKMFSRKWEFIFMQAEAQSKVDKKRDKLERKVLDSQERAFWDVHRPMPGCVNTTELDPKELSRINVLKARRLRQCQELLMQNNSKNNPIVTITNPQESEEEIQKNAENTVKENGETSQPETKPECSKTEQEPSIEQQIEAARKQVAVLKARLERRNVRVSKVADMFIAFCEQYAEYDPFLTPPEWPNPWISDTTELWEQEKQCKDPLPVRRVRRWAFGLRELLQDQAGREHFAKFLSKEFSGENLKFWLAVQELKSLPIRRVASRAKEIWKEFLASDAPSPVNIDAASRELTRVKVESGKADRYCFDQAQAHVYHLMKSDSYSRYLRSDMYKDYLNGSKKKTSVKGIRSIVSFTGRKDQSGN
;
A
#
# COMPACT_ATOMS: atom_id res chain seq x y z
N MET A 1 -36.84 48.22 37.45
CA MET A 1 -36.41 48.06 38.86
C MET A 1 -35.63 46.77 38.93
N VAL A 2 -34.31 46.69 39.07
CA VAL A 2 -33.22 47.59 39.50
C VAL A 2 -32.00 47.06 38.70
N THR A 3 -31.56 47.74 37.62
CA THR A 3 -30.39 48.64 37.55
C THR A 3 -29.09 48.06 38.13
N MET A 4 -28.11 47.71 37.28
CA MET A 4 -26.92 48.52 36.90
C MET A 4 -25.69 48.11 37.74
N ASN A 5 -24.43 48.13 37.33
CA ASN A 5 -23.65 48.49 36.13
C ASN A 5 -22.26 47.85 36.38
N SER A 6 -21.41 47.52 35.40
CA SER A 6 -20.70 48.46 34.52
C SER A 6 -20.06 47.65 33.38
N SER A 7 -20.28 47.99 32.11
CA SER A 7 -19.47 48.92 31.27
C SER A 7 -18.08 48.35 30.94
N GLU A 8 -17.55 48.31 29.72
CA GLU A 8 -17.97 48.80 28.39
C GLU A 8 -16.93 48.25 27.38
N LYS A 9 -17.37 47.95 26.14
CA LYS A 9 -16.67 48.16 24.83
C LYS A 9 -15.30 47.45 24.60
N VAL A 10 -14.98 46.72 23.52
CA VAL A 10 -15.31 46.73 22.08
C VAL A 10 -14.92 45.32 21.56
N GLY A 11 -15.75 44.54 20.87
CA GLY A 11 -15.93 44.58 19.42
C GLY A 11 -15.07 43.52 18.69
N GLN A 12 -15.76 42.52 18.14
CA GLN A 12 -15.46 41.77 16.91
C GLN A 12 -13.98 41.53 16.53
N LYS A 13 -13.48 40.31 16.78
CA LYS A 13 -12.61 39.53 15.87
C LYS A 13 -12.38 38.13 16.45
N ALA A 14 -13.23 37.18 16.08
CA ALA A 14 -13.03 35.76 16.38
C ALA A 14 -13.26 34.91 15.12
N VAL A 15 -12.46 35.19 14.08
CA VAL A 15 -12.17 34.29 12.97
C VAL A 15 -10.69 34.47 12.66
N GLN A 16 -9.82 33.76 13.38
CA GLN A 16 -8.42 33.46 13.05
C GLN A 16 -7.73 32.80 14.26
N GLN A 17 -8.00 31.52 14.51
CA GLN A 17 -7.06 30.66 15.23
C GLN A 17 -7.08 29.28 14.56
N GLY A 18 -6.41 29.22 13.42
CA GLY A 18 -6.23 28.03 12.60
C GLY A 18 -4.96 28.17 11.76
N THR A 19 -3.82 28.41 12.41
CA THR A 19 -2.50 28.55 11.73
C THR A 19 -1.32 28.00 12.56
N SER A 20 -1.55 27.38 13.72
CA SER A 20 -0.45 26.89 14.57
C SER A 20 0.00 25.46 14.25
N ARG A 21 -0.87 24.62 13.65
CA ARG A 21 -0.51 23.23 13.26
C ARG A 21 0.31 23.16 11.97
N ASP A 22 -0.02 23.95 10.96
CA ASP A 22 0.75 24.01 9.70
C ASP A 22 2.15 24.59 9.91
N SER A 23 2.31 25.53 10.84
CA SER A 23 3.60 26.14 11.16
C SER A 23 4.61 25.19 11.82
N LYS A 24 4.13 24.14 12.51
CA LYS A 24 4.98 23.09 13.10
C LYS A 24 5.38 22.04 12.07
N CYS A 25 4.43 21.59 11.24
CA CYS A 25 4.69 20.67 10.13
C CYS A 25 5.68 21.27 9.12
N VAL A 26 5.52 22.56 8.79
CA VAL A 26 6.44 23.30 7.89
C VAL A 26 7.81 23.55 8.55
N LYS A 27 7.91 23.60 9.88
CA LYS A 27 9.20 23.69 10.58
C LYS A 27 9.92 22.35 10.57
N GLU A 28 9.24 21.25 10.85
CA GLU A 28 9.79 19.89 10.77
C GLU A 28 10.25 19.57 9.33
N ASP A 29 9.46 19.91 8.31
CA ASP A 29 9.85 19.74 6.89
C ASP A 29 11.06 20.60 6.52
N LYS A 30 11.16 21.83 7.04
CA LYS A 30 12.31 22.72 6.81
C LYS A 30 13.57 22.25 7.52
N ASP A 31 13.44 21.70 8.73
CA ASP A 31 14.57 21.18 9.50
C ASP A 31 15.10 19.88 8.87
N ILE A 32 14.21 19.01 8.37
CA ILE A 32 14.57 17.83 7.57
C ILE A 32 15.26 18.24 6.26
N HIS A 33 14.75 19.26 5.55
CA HIS A 33 15.38 19.77 4.33
C HIS A 33 16.77 20.34 4.58
N LYS A 34 16.96 21.06 5.70
CA LYS A 34 18.22 21.66 6.10
C LYS A 34 19.26 20.62 6.54
N GLU A 35 18.81 19.52 7.14
CA GLU A 35 19.66 18.38 7.50
C GLU A 35 20.04 17.54 6.27
N LYS A 36 19.13 17.41 5.29
CA LYS A 36 19.37 16.81 3.97
C LYS A 36 20.39 17.63 3.17
N GLU A 37 20.25 18.97 3.15
CA GLU A 37 21.23 19.89 2.54
C GLU A 37 22.61 19.81 3.22
N LYS A 38 22.67 19.69 4.55
CA LYS A 38 23.94 19.49 5.29
C LYS A 38 24.63 18.16 4.98
N LYS A 39 23.87 17.07 4.84
CA LYS A 39 24.41 15.75 4.43
C LYS A 39 24.86 15.76 2.96
N GLU A 40 24.10 16.41 2.08
CA GLU A 40 24.46 16.55 0.66
C GLU A 40 25.71 17.41 0.46
N THR A 41 25.87 18.51 1.22
CA THR A 41 27.08 19.35 1.20
C THR A 41 28.29 18.67 1.82
N ALA A 42 28.13 17.84 2.87
CA ALA A 42 29.22 17.03 3.42
C ALA A 42 29.68 15.93 2.43
N ASN A 43 28.74 15.30 1.71
CA ASN A 43 29.06 14.29 0.70
C ASN A 43 29.71 14.87 -0.56
N ALA A 44 29.45 16.14 -0.89
CA ALA A 44 30.05 16.84 -2.04
C ALA A 44 31.54 17.18 -1.84
N ASN A 45 32.03 17.22 -0.59
CA ASN A 45 33.42 17.53 -0.25
C ASN A 45 34.32 16.28 -0.14
N LEU A 46 33.78 15.08 -0.37
CA LEU A 46 34.53 13.82 -0.32
C LEU A 46 35.27 13.56 -1.65
N PRO A 47 36.41 12.84 -1.63
CA PRO A 47 37.08 12.42 -2.85
C PRO A 47 36.11 11.67 -3.80
N PRO A 48 36.19 11.84 -5.13
CA PRO A 48 35.22 11.26 -6.06
C PRO A 48 35.07 9.73 -5.95
N ASN A 49 36.15 9.01 -5.61
CA ASN A 49 36.08 7.56 -5.35
C ASN A 49 35.25 7.25 -4.11
N VAL A 50 35.38 8.05 -3.05
CA VAL A 50 34.58 7.91 -1.82
C VAL A 50 33.13 8.29 -2.10
N GLN A 51 32.88 9.32 -2.90
CA GLN A 51 31.53 9.70 -3.33
C GLN A 51 30.85 8.59 -4.16
N ALA A 52 31.59 7.95 -5.07
CA ALA A 52 31.11 6.79 -5.82
C ALA A 52 30.82 5.58 -4.90
N LEU A 53 31.66 5.33 -3.90
CA LEU A 53 31.39 4.30 -2.89
C LEU A 53 30.16 4.64 -2.04
N MET A 54 30.01 5.90 -1.61
CA MET A 54 28.83 6.36 -0.84
C MET A 54 27.53 6.22 -1.65
N SER A 55 27.55 6.35 -2.97
CA SER A 55 26.34 6.16 -3.81
C SER A 55 25.88 4.70 -3.88
N THR A 56 26.67 3.73 -3.41
CA THR A 56 26.24 2.33 -3.27
C THR A 56 25.41 2.07 -2.03
N ILE A 57 25.54 2.94 -1.01
CA ILE A 57 24.80 2.82 0.25
C ILE A 57 23.32 3.11 -0.02
N PRO A 58 22.40 2.20 0.34
CA PRO A 58 20.97 2.44 0.16
C PRO A 58 20.52 3.65 0.99
N SER A 59 19.65 4.47 0.41
CA SER A 59 18.96 5.50 1.17
C SER A 59 17.95 4.85 2.11
N PRO A 60 17.78 5.35 3.36
CA PRO A 60 16.69 4.93 4.24
C PRO A 60 15.32 4.89 3.54
N GLU A 61 15.07 5.86 2.66
CA GLU A 61 13.82 6.04 1.89
C GLU A 61 13.55 4.93 0.87
N GLU A 62 14.56 4.14 0.48
CA GLU A 62 14.42 3.04 -0.47
C GLU A 62 13.89 1.75 0.17
N SER A 63 13.88 1.66 1.51
CA SER A 63 13.31 0.51 2.19
C SER A 63 11.79 0.49 1.97
N PRO A 64 11.19 -0.64 1.57
CA PRO A 64 9.73 -0.77 1.47
C PRO A 64 9.04 -0.52 2.81
N ASN A 65 9.75 -0.76 3.92
CA ASN A 65 9.26 -0.57 5.28
C ASN A 65 9.59 0.82 5.85
N TYR A 66 10.22 1.71 5.07
CA TYR A 66 10.68 3.01 5.56
C TYR A 66 9.60 3.81 6.29
N LEU A 67 8.41 3.93 5.69
CA LEU A 67 7.31 4.69 6.28
C LEU A 67 6.80 4.06 7.59
N ILE A 68 6.86 2.72 7.70
CA ILE A 68 6.46 2.00 8.91
C ILE A 68 7.46 2.27 10.02
N TYR A 69 8.76 2.13 9.74
CA TYR A 69 9.82 2.43 10.71
C TYR A 69 9.74 3.87 11.21
N LYS A 70 9.55 4.85 10.30
CA LYS A 70 9.37 6.25 10.69
C LYS A 70 8.18 6.48 11.62
N LYS A 71 7.06 5.80 11.39
CA LYS A 71 5.91 5.86 12.29
C LYS A 71 6.22 5.23 13.63
N MET A 72 6.87 4.07 13.68
CA MET A 72 7.25 3.40 14.92
C MET A 72 8.23 4.23 15.74
N GLU A 73 9.23 4.82 15.10
CA GLU A 73 10.22 5.71 15.72
C GLU A 73 9.57 6.95 16.33
N ALA A 74 8.66 7.60 15.60
CA ALA A 74 7.91 8.74 16.12
C ALA A 74 7.05 8.38 17.35
N ILE A 75 6.61 7.13 17.47
CA ILE A 75 5.92 6.65 18.68
C ILE A 75 6.93 6.49 19.82
N ILE A 76 8.08 5.87 19.55
CA ILE A 76 9.14 5.63 20.54
C ILE A 76 9.71 6.94 21.08
N GLU A 77 9.88 7.96 20.24
CA GLU A 77 10.31 9.30 20.66
C GLU A 77 9.30 9.92 21.63
N LYS A 78 8.00 9.83 21.34
CA LYS A 78 6.94 10.30 22.25
C LYS A 78 6.88 9.51 23.55
N MET A 79 7.15 8.21 23.49
CA MET A 79 7.24 7.37 24.70
C MET A 79 8.42 7.76 25.58
N GLN A 80 9.47 8.36 25.03
CA GLN A 80 10.66 8.80 25.76
C GLN A 80 10.58 10.28 26.21
N ASP A 81 9.48 10.98 25.95
CA ASP A 81 9.28 12.36 26.42
C ASP A 81 9.33 12.44 27.95
N GLU A 82 10.07 13.42 28.48
CA GLU A 82 10.34 13.53 29.93
C GLU A 82 9.08 13.76 30.77
N ASN A 83 8.07 14.40 30.20
CA ASN A 83 6.87 14.83 30.93
C ASN A 83 5.65 13.94 30.65
N THR A 84 5.54 13.48 29.41
CA THR A 84 4.35 12.80 28.90
C THR A 84 4.62 11.35 28.52
N GLY A 85 5.87 10.90 28.53
CA GLY A 85 6.30 9.55 28.14
C GLY A 85 6.00 8.45 29.15
N VAL A 86 6.51 7.25 28.86
CA VAL A 86 6.42 6.08 29.73
C VAL A 86 7.38 6.28 30.92
N PRO A 87 6.95 6.06 32.17
CA PRO A 87 7.77 6.33 33.34
C PRO A 87 8.96 5.37 33.46
N VAL A 88 10.15 5.81 33.04
CA VAL A 88 11.40 5.05 33.16
C VAL A 88 12.02 5.26 34.54
N ARG A 89 12.39 4.17 35.24
CA ARG A 89 12.90 4.19 36.61
C ARG A 89 14.12 3.30 36.79
N THR A 90 14.89 3.55 37.85
CA THR A 90 15.90 2.61 38.36
C THR A 90 15.30 1.82 39.51
N VAL A 91 15.13 0.51 39.33
CA VAL A 91 14.59 -0.39 40.35
C VAL A 91 15.73 -0.90 41.23
N LYS A 92 15.56 -0.79 42.56
CA LYS A 92 16.50 -1.32 43.55
C LYS A 92 15.82 -2.44 44.33
N SER A 93 16.48 -3.58 44.43
CA SER A 93 16.12 -4.70 45.30
C SER A 93 17.29 -4.99 46.26
N PHE A 94 17.09 -5.93 47.20
CA PHE A 94 18.12 -6.34 48.16
C PHE A 94 19.42 -6.84 47.49
N MET A 95 19.32 -7.47 46.30
CA MET A 95 20.45 -8.09 45.59
C MET A 95 20.79 -7.45 44.24
N SER A 96 19.94 -6.56 43.71
CA SER A 96 20.09 -6.03 42.36
C SER A 96 19.67 -4.57 42.22
N LYS A 97 20.42 -3.82 41.40
CA LYS A 97 20.05 -2.49 40.93
C LYS A 97 19.92 -2.56 39.41
N ILE A 98 18.71 -2.33 38.90
CA ILE A 98 18.37 -2.41 37.48
C ILE A 98 18.06 -0.98 37.02
N PRO A 99 18.99 -0.31 36.31
CA PRO A 99 18.79 1.07 35.86
C PRO A 99 17.80 1.13 34.71
N SER A 100 17.21 2.28 34.41
CA SER A 100 16.53 2.60 33.14
C SER A 100 15.54 1.53 32.60
N VAL A 101 14.54 1.14 33.40
CA VAL A 101 13.49 0.20 33.01
C VAL A 101 12.10 0.79 33.22
N PHE A 102 11.12 0.28 32.48
CA PHE A 102 9.69 0.54 32.67
C PHE A 102 8.93 -0.79 32.68
N THR A 103 7.69 -0.80 33.20
CA THR A 103 6.87 -2.01 33.23
C THR A 103 6.02 -2.15 31.98
N GLY A 104 5.67 -3.40 31.63
CA GLY A 104 4.74 -3.67 30.53
C GLY A 104 3.37 -3.04 30.74
N SER A 105 2.86 -3.06 31.99
CA SER A 105 1.60 -2.41 32.35
C SER A 105 1.63 -0.88 32.16
N ASP A 106 2.73 -0.20 32.55
CA ASP A 106 2.90 1.24 32.30
C ASP A 106 2.93 1.55 30.80
N LEU A 107 3.61 0.73 30.00
CA LEU A 107 3.68 0.87 28.54
C LEU A 107 2.30 0.73 27.89
N VAL A 108 1.56 -0.32 28.24
CA VAL A 108 0.21 -0.58 27.68
C VAL A 108 -0.77 0.52 28.09
N ALA A 109 -0.74 0.94 29.36
CA ALA A 109 -1.58 2.04 29.84
C ALA A 109 -1.26 3.36 29.12
N TRP A 110 0.03 3.64 28.87
CA TRP A 110 0.45 4.80 28.10
C TRP A 110 -0.09 4.77 26.67
N LEU A 111 0.02 3.63 25.99
CA LEU A 111 -0.49 3.44 24.62
C LEU A 111 -2.00 3.65 24.54
N MET A 112 -2.77 3.05 25.44
CA MET A 112 -4.22 3.24 25.50
C MET A 112 -4.60 4.71 25.62
N ARG A 113 -3.94 5.43 26.54
CA ARG A 113 -4.22 6.86 26.78
C ARG A 113 -3.80 7.74 25.59
N HIS A 114 -2.63 7.50 25.02
CA HIS A 114 -2.07 8.36 23.97
C HIS A 114 -2.82 8.20 22.63
N PHE A 115 -3.20 6.97 22.30
CA PHE A 115 -3.92 6.66 21.05
C PHE A 115 -5.44 6.60 21.21
N ARG A 116 -5.97 6.77 22.43
CA ARG A 116 -7.40 6.66 22.76
C ARG A 116 -7.98 5.31 22.32
N LEU A 117 -7.24 4.23 22.61
CA LEU A 117 -7.66 2.87 22.29
C LEU A 117 -8.69 2.42 23.34
N GLU A 118 -9.79 1.84 22.85
CA GLU A 118 -10.85 1.29 23.71
C GLU A 118 -10.43 -0.05 24.30
N ASP A 119 -9.74 -0.87 23.50
CA ASP A 119 -9.37 -2.22 23.84
C ASP A 119 -7.91 -2.35 24.30
N THR A 120 -7.70 -3.01 25.44
CA THR A 120 -6.36 -3.28 25.97
C THR A 120 -5.53 -4.21 25.07
N TRP A 121 -6.19 -5.16 24.39
CA TRP A 121 -5.50 -6.12 23.52
C TRP A 121 -4.87 -5.44 22.29
N GLU A 122 -5.49 -4.40 21.74
CA GLU A 122 -4.95 -3.63 20.61
C GLU A 122 -3.68 -2.86 21.03
N ALA A 123 -3.72 -2.20 22.19
CA ALA A 123 -2.57 -1.52 22.77
C ALA A 123 -1.42 -2.50 23.06
N GLN A 124 -1.74 -3.66 23.63
CA GLN A 124 -0.75 -4.70 23.89
C GLN A 124 -0.18 -5.25 22.58
N HIS A 125 -1.00 -5.48 21.55
CA HIS A 125 -0.54 -5.95 20.25
C HIS A 125 0.41 -4.94 19.57
N LEU A 126 0.09 -3.64 19.62
CA LEU A 126 1.01 -2.60 19.13
C LEU A 126 2.34 -2.61 19.91
N ALA A 127 2.30 -2.77 21.22
CA ALA A 127 3.50 -2.90 22.05
C ALA A 127 4.35 -4.11 21.65
N HIS A 128 3.71 -5.26 21.39
CA HIS A 128 4.39 -6.45 20.86
C HIS A 128 5.07 -6.18 19.53
N LEU A 129 4.41 -5.48 18.60
CA LEU A 129 5.01 -5.16 17.30
C LEU A 129 6.23 -4.23 17.46
N LEU A 130 6.15 -3.23 18.35
CA LEU A 130 7.31 -2.37 18.67
C LEU A 130 8.48 -3.18 19.24
N ALA A 131 8.18 -4.18 20.10
CA ALA A 131 9.19 -5.05 20.65
C ALA A 131 9.82 -5.99 19.61
N ALA A 132 8.99 -6.64 18.79
CA ALA A 132 9.42 -7.57 17.76
C ALA A 132 10.34 -6.91 16.72
N HIS A 133 10.12 -5.63 16.42
CA HIS A 133 10.98 -4.85 15.53
C HIS A 133 12.22 -4.24 16.24
N GLY A 134 12.41 -4.54 17.52
CA GLY A 134 13.62 -4.19 18.27
C GLY A 134 13.66 -2.77 18.81
N TYR A 135 12.55 -2.03 18.88
CA TYR A 135 12.56 -0.69 19.46
C TYR A 135 12.55 -0.68 21.00
N LEU A 136 12.02 -1.75 21.59
CA LEU A 136 12.05 -2.03 23.01
C LEU A 136 12.16 -3.54 23.23
N PHE A 137 12.60 -3.96 24.40
CA PHE A 137 12.84 -5.39 24.65
C PHE A 137 12.71 -5.75 26.14
N PRO A 138 12.26 -6.97 26.46
CA PRO A 138 12.28 -7.49 27.82
C PRO A 138 13.71 -7.70 28.29
N ILE A 139 14.01 -7.37 29.55
CA ILE A 139 15.39 -7.43 30.06
C ILE A 139 15.87 -8.86 30.34
N ASP A 140 14.95 -9.77 30.64
CA ASP A 140 15.23 -11.13 31.16
C ASP A 140 14.73 -12.25 30.23
N ASP A 141 14.33 -11.93 28.99
CA ASP A 141 13.81 -12.90 28.01
C ASP A 141 14.38 -12.60 26.61
N HIS A 142 14.62 -13.65 25.82
CA HIS A 142 15.01 -13.58 24.41
C HIS A 142 13.81 -13.44 23.47
N CYS A 143 12.61 -13.77 23.95
CA CYS A 143 11.38 -13.59 23.18
C CYS A 143 10.95 -12.12 23.23
N LEU A 144 11.01 -11.41 22.09
CA LEU A 144 10.66 -10.00 21.97
C LEU A 144 9.14 -9.77 22.00
N THR A 145 8.52 -10.00 23.17
CA THR A 145 7.08 -9.89 23.41
C THR A 145 6.77 -9.00 24.60
N VAL A 146 5.58 -8.37 24.61
CA VAL A 146 5.13 -7.46 25.66
C VAL A 146 4.00 -8.06 26.49
N LYS A 147 4.27 -8.30 27.76
CA LYS A 147 3.28 -8.75 28.74
C LYS A 147 2.68 -7.53 29.43
N ASN A 148 1.35 -7.50 29.58
CA ASN A 148 0.65 -6.45 30.32
C ASN A 148 0.71 -6.73 31.84
N ASP A 149 1.92 -6.72 32.39
CA ASP A 149 2.20 -7.00 33.80
C ASP A 149 3.41 -6.19 34.29
N ASN A 150 4.02 -6.62 35.40
CA ASN A 150 5.19 -5.98 36.00
C ASN A 150 6.53 -6.41 35.37
N THR A 151 6.51 -7.10 34.22
CA THR A 151 7.73 -7.43 33.46
C THR A 151 8.46 -6.15 33.04
N TYR A 152 9.78 -6.15 33.18
CA TYR A 152 10.60 -4.99 32.89
C TYR A 152 11.10 -4.96 31.44
N TYR A 153 11.00 -3.78 30.84
CA TYR A 153 11.40 -3.50 29.47
C TYR A 153 12.40 -2.33 29.42
N ARG A 154 13.14 -2.25 28.31
CA ARG A 154 14.05 -1.15 27.97
C ARG A 154 13.79 -0.65 26.56
N PHE A 155 14.05 0.63 26.33
CA PHE A 155 14.18 1.16 24.97
C PHE A 155 15.52 0.75 24.36
N GLN A 156 15.49 0.48 23.06
CA GLN A 156 16.67 0.24 22.26
C GLN A 156 17.34 1.55 21.85
N THR A 157 18.66 1.53 21.73
CA THR A 157 19.42 2.68 21.22
C THR A 157 19.12 2.89 19.72
N PRO A 158 19.00 4.16 19.26
CA PRO A 158 18.77 4.46 17.83
C PRO A 158 19.80 3.86 16.87
N TYR A 159 21.01 3.56 17.35
CA TYR A 159 22.03 2.85 16.56
C TYR A 159 21.53 1.48 16.07
N PHE A 160 20.78 0.75 16.90
CA PHE A 160 20.28 -0.60 16.58
C PHE A 160 18.87 -0.60 15.97
N TRP A 161 18.32 0.56 15.62
CA TRP A 161 17.00 0.61 15.00
C TRP A 161 17.00 0.00 13.58
N PRO A 162 15.91 -0.67 13.17
CA PRO A 162 15.82 -1.35 11.88
C PRO A 162 15.85 -0.38 10.68
N SER A 163 15.53 0.91 10.86
CA SER A 163 15.65 1.93 9.81
C SER A 163 17.08 2.17 9.33
N ASN A 164 18.09 1.74 10.11
CA ASN A 164 19.49 1.76 9.70
C ASN A 164 19.82 0.63 8.70
N GLN A 165 18.84 -0.19 8.30
CA GLN A 165 18.97 -1.24 7.28
C GLN A 165 20.10 -2.23 7.59
N TRP A 166 20.12 -2.72 8.82
CA TRP A 166 21.10 -3.70 9.27
C TRP A 166 20.98 -5.01 8.48
N GLU A 167 22.10 -5.45 7.90
CA GLU A 167 22.27 -6.79 7.30
C GLU A 167 23.45 -7.51 8.00
N PRO A 168 23.32 -7.88 9.28
CA PRO A 168 24.44 -8.41 10.05
C PRO A 168 24.89 -9.79 9.55
N GLU A 169 26.20 -9.96 9.40
CA GLU A 169 26.76 -11.19 8.87
C GLU A 169 26.87 -12.29 9.93
N ASN A 170 27.05 -13.53 9.46
CA ASN A 170 27.30 -14.67 10.35
C ASN A 170 28.64 -14.54 11.10
N THR A 171 29.61 -13.82 10.55
CA THR A 171 30.89 -13.55 11.21
C THR A 171 30.67 -12.67 12.45
N ASP A 172 29.86 -11.62 12.33
CA ASP A 172 29.53 -10.72 13.45
C ASP A 172 28.79 -11.47 14.56
N TYR A 173 27.86 -12.35 14.19
CA TYR A 173 27.13 -13.17 15.16
C TYR A 173 28.06 -14.16 15.88
N ALA A 174 29.02 -14.73 15.17
CA ALA A 174 30.03 -15.61 15.77
C ALA A 174 30.91 -14.87 16.79
N VAL A 175 31.33 -13.64 16.47
CA VAL A 175 32.08 -12.76 17.40
C VAL A 175 31.24 -12.46 18.64
N TYR A 176 29.96 -12.10 18.48
CA TYR A 176 29.05 -11.83 19.59
C TYR A 176 28.88 -13.04 20.53
N LEU A 177 28.56 -14.21 19.97
CA LEU A 177 28.39 -15.44 20.76
C LEU A 177 29.69 -15.87 21.44
N CYS A 178 30.82 -15.78 20.74
CA CYS A 178 32.14 -16.06 21.31
C CYS A 178 32.48 -15.08 22.45
N LYS A 179 32.21 -13.78 22.27
CA LYS A 179 32.41 -12.77 23.32
C LYS A 179 31.58 -13.10 24.58
N ARG A 180 30.34 -13.58 24.42
CA ARG A 180 29.46 -13.96 25.54
C ARG A 180 29.98 -15.16 26.33
N THR A 181 30.46 -16.21 25.66
CA THR A 181 31.01 -17.40 26.34
C THR A 181 32.26 -17.05 27.15
N MET A 182 33.04 -16.06 26.74
CA MET A 182 34.24 -15.62 27.45
C MET A 182 33.97 -14.84 28.75
N GLN A 183 32.75 -14.37 28.99
CA GLN A 183 32.48 -13.50 30.14
C GLN A 183 32.23 -14.25 31.46
N ASN A 184 32.02 -15.58 31.43
CA ASN A 184 31.78 -16.44 32.60
C ASN A 184 30.77 -15.84 33.61
N LYS A 185 29.63 -15.38 33.12
CA LYS A 185 28.53 -14.82 33.94
C LYS A 185 27.23 -15.52 33.58
N ALA A 186 26.51 -16.03 34.58
CA ALA A 186 25.22 -16.71 34.40
C ALA A 186 24.24 -15.94 33.50
N ARG A 187 24.09 -14.62 33.71
CA ARG A 187 23.20 -13.76 32.88
C ARG A 187 23.57 -13.68 31.38
N LEU A 188 24.77 -14.13 31.00
CA LEU A 188 25.29 -14.09 29.63
C LEU A 188 25.51 -15.49 29.06
N GLU A 189 25.17 -16.54 29.81
CA GLU A 189 25.19 -17.92 29.31
C GLU A 189 24.35 -18.02 28.05
N LEU A 190 24.82 -18.83 27.11
CA LEU A 190 24.11 -19.03 25.85
C LEU A 190 22.87 -19.87 26.12
N ALA A 191 21.74 -19.47 25.53
CA ALA A 191 20.59 -20.37 25.43
C ALA A 191 20.93 -21.55 24.50
N ASP A 192 20.19 -22.66 24.59
CA ASP A 192 20.46 -23.87 23.81
C ASP A 192 20.53 -23.60 22.29
N TYR A 193 19.59 -22.82 21.76
CA TYR A 193 19.59 -22.45 20.33
C TYR A 193 20.78 -21.57 19.92
N GLU A 194 21.29 -20.75 20.85
CA GLU A 194 22.48 -19.92 20.63
C GLU A 194 23.74 -20.78 20.66
N ALA A 195 23.82 -21.76 21.58
CA ALA A 195 24.91 -22.72 21.67
C ALA A 195 24.98 -23.60 20.40
N GLU A 196 23.84 -24.07 19.91
CA GLU A 196 23.76 -24.77 18.63
C GLU A 196 24.20 -23.89 17.45
N SER A 197 23.79 -22.61 17.46
CA SER A 197 24.20 -21.64 16.45
C SER A 197 25.71 -21.44 16.46
N LEU A 198 26.30 -21.28 17.66
CA LEU A 198 27.75 -21.17 17.83
C LEU A 198 28.47 -22.40 17.29
N ALA A 199 28.00 -23.61 17.59
CA ALA A 199 28.58 -24.86 17.09
C ALA A 199 28.55 -24.93 15.55
N ARG A 200 27.45 -24.51 14.91
CA ARG A 200 27.34 -24.41 13.45
C ARG A 200 28.34 -23.39 12.89
N LEU A 201 28.45 -22.22 13.51
CA LEU A 201 29.37 -21.16 13.08
C LEU A 201 30.84 -21.56 13.23
N GLN A 202 31.20 -22.26 14.31
CA GLN A 202 32.54 -22.82 14.52
C GLN A 202 32.91 -23.81 13.42
N LYS A 203 31.97 -24.68 13.02
CA LYS A 203 32.18 -25.59 11.89
C LYS A 203 32.37 -24.83 10.58
N MET A 204 31.50 -23.84 10.32
CA MET A 204 31.51 -23.03 9.09
C MET A 204 32.77 -22.17 8.95
N PHE A 205 33.26 -21.60 10.04
CA PHE A 205 34.41 -20.70 10.08
C PHE A 205 35.67 -21.31 10.70
N SER A 206 35.78 -22.65 10.71
CA SER A 206 36.89 -23.38 11.36
C SER A 206 38.28 -22.83 11.05
N ARG A 207 38.56 -22.48 9.79
CA ARG A 207 39.85 -21.91 9.35
C ARG A 207 40.09 -20.46 9.78
N LYS A 208 39.01 -19.71 10.06
CA LYS A 208 39.06 -18.29 10.46
C LYS A 208 38.74 -18.08 11.94
N TRP A 209 38.54 -19.15 12.71
CA TRP A 209 38.05 -19.10 14.09
C TRP A 209 38.98 -18.30 14.99
N GLU A 210 40.29 -18.41 14.80
CA GLU A 210 41.29 -17.66 15.56
C GLU A 210 41.10 -16.14 15.44
N PHE A 211 40.76 -15.64 14.25
CA PHE A 211 40.48 -14.22 14.02
C PHE A 211 39.18 -13.79 14.71
N ILE A 212 38.14 -14.63 14.66
CA ILE A 212 36.87 -14.39 15.36
C ILE A 212 37.11 -14.30 16.86
N PHE A 213 37.89 -15.23 17.41
CA PHE A 213 38.24 -15.25 18.84
C PHE A 213 39.03 -14.01 19.24
N MET A 214 40.06 -13.64 18.46
CA MET A 214 40.85 -12.43 18.70
C MET A 214 40.00 -11.16 18.69
N GLN A 215 39.06 -11.06 17.75
CA GLN A 215 38.12 -9.94 17.68
C GLN A 215 37.18 -9.90 18.88
N ALA A 216 36.62 -11.04 19.29
CA ALA A 216 35.77 -11.16 20.48
C ALA A 216 36.54 -10.79 21.76
N GLU A 217 37.79 -11.22 21.88
CA GLU A 217 38.67 -10.88 23.02
C GLU A 217 38.95 -9.37 23.09
N ALA A 218 39.26 -8.74 21.95
CA ALA A 218 39.51 -7.32 21.86
C ALA A 218 38.28 -6.50 22.29
N GLN A 219 37.08 -6.87 21.82
CA GLN A 219 35.82 -6.24 22.23
C GLN A 219 35.56 -6.44 23.74
N SER A 220 35.76 -7.66 24.26
CA SER A 220 35.62 -7.96 25.70
C SER A 220 36.54 -7.11 26.58
N LYS A 221 37.78 -6.85 26.12
CA LYS A 221 38.74 -5.96 26.81
C LYS A 221 38.24 -4.50 26.84
N VAL A 222 37.61 -4.01 25.78
CA VAL A 222 37.00 -2.69 25.74
C VAL A 222 35.80 -2.61 26.69
N ASP A 223 34.91 -3.61 26.66
CA ASP A 223 33.72 -3.65 27.51
C ASP A 223 34.09 -3.67 29.00
N LYS A 224 35.19 -4.35 29.37
CA LYS A 224 35.71 -4.39 30.75
C LYS A 224 36.12 -3.02 31.31
N LYS A 225 36.39 -2.02 30.46
CA LYS A 225 36.75 -0.65 30.89
C LYS A 225 35.55 0.20 31.29
N ARG A 226 34.33 -0.17 30.87
CA ARG A 226 33.10 0.57 31.16
C ARG A 226 32.59 0.32 32.58
N ASP A 227 31.75 1.21 33.11
CA ASP A 227 31.10 0.98 34.41
C ASP A 227 30.23 -0.29 34.40
N LYS A 228 30.07 -0.93 35.56
CA LYS A 228 29.33 -2.18 35.69
C LYS A 228 27.85 -2.04 35.30
N LEU A 229 27.18 -0.94 35.67
CA LEU A 229 25.77 -0.75 35.32
C LEU A 229 25.62 -0.39 33.84
N GLU A 230 26.49 0.48 33.32
CA GLU A 230 26.50 0.85 31.91
C GLU A 230 26.71 -0.37 31.01
N ARG A 231 27.71 -1.20 31.33
CA ARG A 231 27.99 -2.45 30.60
C ARG A 231 26.79 -3.39 30.58
N LYS A 232 26.05 -3.51 31.69
CA LYS A 232 24.82 -4.33 31.72
C LYS A 232 23.77 -3.85 30.73
N VAL A 233 23.60 -2.53 30.59
CA VAL A 233 22.64 -1.95 29.65
C VAL A 233 23.10 -2.21 28.22
N LEU A 234 24.37 -1.94 27.90
CA LEU A 234 24.94 -2.15 26.57
C LEU A 234 24.89 -3.63 26.15
N ASP A 235 25.26 -4.55 27.04
CA ASP A 235 25.14 -5.99 26.79
C ASP A 235 23.68 -6.38 26.45
N SER A 236 22.70 -5.82 27.16
CA SER A 236 21.28 -6.12 26.91
C SER A 236 20.74 -5.52 25.61
N GLN A 237 21.25 -4.35 25.21
CA GLN A 237 20.91 -3.71 23.93
C GLN A 237 21.47 -4.49 22.74
N GLU A 238 22.72 -4.94 22.83
CA GLU A 238 23.34 -5.81 21.81
C GLU A 238 22.63 -7.16 21.74
N ARG A 239 22.24 -7.74 22.88
CA ARG A 239 21.40 -8.96 22.90
C ARG A 239 20.10 -8.75 22.14
N ALA A 240 19.36 -7.69 22.45
CA ALA A 240 18.09 -7.40 21.80
C ALA A 240 18.23 -7.15 20.29
N PHE A 241 19.35 -6.56 19.84
CA PHE A 241 19.66 -6.45 18.42
C PHE A 241 19.75 -7.83 17.75
N TRP A 242 20.45 -8.79 18.38
CA TRP A 242 20.55 -10.15 17.86
C TRP A 242 19.25 -10.93 17.98
N ASP A 243 18.42 -10.68 19.00
CA ASP A 243 17.10 -11.30 19.13
C ASP A 243 16.15 -10.92 17.96
N VAL A 244 16.37 -9.77 17.30
CA VAL A 244 15.66 -9.40 16.05
C VAL A 244 16.22 -10.14 14.84
N HIS A 245 17.55 -10.14 14.67
CA HIS A 245 18.19 -10.61 13.43
C HIS A 245 18.49 -12.11 13.41
N ARG A 246 18.50 -12.75 14.58
CA ARG A 246 18.71 -14.19 14.80
C ARG A 246 17.69 -14.66 15.85
N PRO A 247 16.38 -14.55 15.55
CA PRO A 247 15.33 -14.78 16.53
C PRO A 247 15.34 -16.23 17.03
N MET A 248 14.84 -16.40 18.26
CA MET A 248 14.61 -17.72 18.83
C MET A 248 13.73 -18.57 17.90
N PRO A 249 14.01 -19.88 17.72
CA PRO A 249 13.21 -20.74 16.86
C PRO A 249 11.72 -20.70 17.20
N GLY A 250 10.87 -20.53 16.18
CA GLY A 250 9.42 -20.39 16.33
C GLY A 250 8.91 -18.95 16.44
N CYS A 251 9.80 -17.97 16.69
CA CYS A 251 9.46 -16.56 16.58
C CYS A 251 9.41 -16.10 15.12
N VAL A 252 8.54 -15.13 14.83
CA VAL A 252 8.48 -14.47 13.52
C VAL A 252 9.76 -13.66 13.30
N ASN A 253 10.40 -13.85 12.15
CA ASN A 253 11.53 -13.04 11.74
C ASN A 253 11.04 -11.74 11.08
N THR A 254 11.05 -10.64 11.81
CA THR A 254 10.58 -9.34 11.31
C THR A 254 11.49 -8.70 10.26
N THR A 255 12.69 -9.25 10.04
CA THR A 255 13.60 -8.76 8.99
C THR A 255 13.34 -9.40 7.63
N GLU A 256 12.47 -10.41 7.55
CA GLU A 256 12.10 -11.04 6.27
C GLU A 256 11.24 -10.09 5.43
N LEU A 257 11.60 -9.99 4.15
CA LEU A 257 10.90 -9.14 3.18
C LEU A 257 10.11 -10.00 2.18
N ASP A 258 8.97 -9.46 1.74
CA ASP A 258 8.20 -10.06 0.64
C ASP A 258 9.09 -10.17 -0.62
N PRO A 259 9.08 -11.31 -1.35
CA PRO A 259 9.91 -11.50 -2.55
C PRO A 259 9.74 -10.42 -3.63
N LYS A 260 8.56 -9.80 -3.74
CA LYS A 260 8.30 -8.70 -4.69
C LYS A 260 9.01 -7.43 -4.27
N GLU A 261 9.02 -7.12 -2.98
CA GLU A 261 9.74 -5.96 -2.45
C GLU A 261 11.25 -6.20 -2.53
N LEU A 262 11.72 -7.41 -2.21
CA LEU A 262 13.11 -7.79 -2.37
C LEU A 262 13.59 -7.65 -3.82
N SER A 263 12.76 -8.05 -4.79
CA SER A 263 13.06 -7.87 -6.22
C SER A 263 13.23 -6.40 -6.59
N ARG A 264 12.35 -5.51 -6.11
CA ARG A 264 12.49 -4.05 -6.32
C ARG A 264 13.78 -3.50 -5.71
N ILE A 265 14.10 -3.89 -4.48
CA ILE A 265 15.34 -3.49 -3.81
C ILE A 265 16.56 -3.97 -4.60
N ASN A 266 16.54 -5.21 -5.10
CA ASN A 266 17.63 -5.75 -5.91
C ASN A 266 17.81 -4.99 -7.23
N VAL A 267 16.73 -4.54 -7.87
CA VAL A 267 16.79 -3.68 -9.05
C VAL A 267 17.43 -2.33 -8.71
N LEU A 268 17.08 -1.72 -7.57
CA LEU A 268 17.69 -0.48 -7.10
C LEU A 268 19.17 -0.67 -6.75
N LYS A 269 19.52 -1.76 -6.06
CA LYS A 269 20.91 -2.15 -5.73
C LYS A 269 21.74 -2.32 -7.00
N ALA A 270 21.22 -3.02 -8.01
CA ALA A 270 21.87 -3.17 -9.30
C ALA A 270 22.02 -1.85 -10.06
N ARG A 271 21.05 -0.94 -9.95
CA ARG A 271 21.16 0.43 -10.51
C ARG A 271 22.27 1.22 -9.81
N ARG A 272 22.33 1.23 -8.48
CA ARG A 272 23.38 1.92 -7.71
C ARG A 272 24.77 1.39 -8.02
N LEU A 273 24.93 0.06 -8.10
CA LEU A 273 26.20 -0.57 -8.47
C LEU A 273 26.68 -0.12 -9.86
N ARG A 274 25.78 -0.03 -10.84
CA ARG A 274 26.12 0.50 -12.17
C ARG A 274 26.53 1.96 -12.13
N GLN A 275 25.78 2.81 -11.42
CA GLN A 275 26.16 4.23 -11.24
C GLN A 275 27.53 4.39 -10.57
N CYS A 276 27.82 3.61 -9.52
CA CYS A 276 29.14 3.62 -8.87
C CYS A 276 30.25 3.22 -9.86
N GLN A 277 30.04 2.16 -10.65
CA GLN A 277 31.01 1.72 -11.65
C GLN A 277 31.26 2.80 -12.72
N GLU A 278 30.20 3.45 -13.21
CA GLU A 278 30.30 4.55 -14.17
C GLU A 278 31.07 5.74 -13.59
N LEU A 279 30.78 6.15 -12.35
CA LEU A 279 31.49 7.24 -11.68
C LEU A 279 32.98 6.93 -11.49
N LEU A 280 33.31 5.69 -11.12
CA LEU A 280 34.70 5.23 -11.00
C LEU A 280 35.41 5.22 -12.36
N MET A 281 34.76 4.76 -13.43
CA MET A 281 35.33 4.80 -14.79
C MET A 281 35.55 6.24 -15.27
N GLN A 282 34.58 7.13 -15.08
CA GLN A 282 34.72 8.54 -15.43
C GLN A 282 35.85 9.23 -14.66
N ASN A 283 36.02 8.92 -13.37
CA ASN A 283 37.12 9.46 -12.57
C ASN A 283 38.48 8.93 -13.05
N ASN A 284 38.57 7.64 -13.37
CA ASN A 284 39.78 7.03 -13.91
C ASN A 284 40.17 7.63 -15.27
N SER A 285 39.20 7.86 -16.16
CA SER A 285 39.44 8.51 -17.46
C SER A 285 39.85 9.99 -17.33
N LYS A 286 39.40 10.70 -16.29
CA LYS A 286 39.76 12.12 -16.04
C LYS A 286 41.13 12.28 -15.37
N ASN A 287 41.52 11.34 -14.50
CA ASN A 287 42.76 11.46 -13.71
C ASN A 287 43.94 10.64 -14.26
N ASN A 288 43.71 9.69 -15.18
CA ASN A 288 44.76 8.96 -15.90
C ASN A 288 44.35 8.78 -17.38
N PRO A 289 44.69 9.74 -18.26
CA PRO A 289 44.23 9.69 -19.65
C PRO A 289 44.90 8.62 -20.52
N ILE A 290 45.94 7.91 -20.07
CA ILE A 290 46.66 6.92 -20.88
C ILE A 290 47.17 5.78 -20.00
N VAL A 291 46.57 4.59 -20.10
CA VAL A 291 47.25 3.33 -20.46
C VAL A 291 46.19 2.38 -21.05
N THR A 292 45.84 2.60 -22.32
CA THR A 292 45.44 1.48 -23.18
C THR A 292 46.57 1.30 -24.17
N ILE A 293 47.63 0.59 -23.75
CA ILE A 293 48.61 0.08 -24.71
C ILE A 293 47.95 -1.12 -25.38
N THR A 294 47.37 -0.88 -26.55
CA THR A 294 47.20 -1.92 -27.57
C THR A 294 47.82 -1.40 -28.85
N ASN A 295 48.90 -2.08 -29.25
CA ASN A 295 49.69 -2.02 -30.49
C ASN A 295 50.96 -1.15 -30.54
N PRO A 296 52.14 -1.77 -30.79
CA PRO A 296 53.38 -1.11 -31.15
C PRO A 296 53.50 -1.06 -32.68
N GLN A 297 53.08 0.04 -33.31
CA GLN A 297 53.54 0.45 -34.65
C GLN A 297 52.94 1.83 -34.96
N GLU A 298 53.77 2.72 -35.51
CA GLU A 298 53.54 4.14 -35.87
C GLU A 298 53.70 5.14 -34.71
N SER A 299 54.52 6.19 -34.78
CA SER A 299 55.78 6.48 -35.49
C SER A 299 56.28 7.81 -34.91
N GLU A 300 57.58 7.90 -34.71
CA GLU A 300 58.38 8.96 -34.06
C GLU A 300 58.37 10.35 -34.74
N GLU A 301 57.33 10.74 -35.49
CA GLU A 301 57.38 11.93 -36.35
C GLU A 301 56.68 13.21 -35.84
N GLU A 302 55.92 13.19 -34.73
CA GLU A 302 55.27 14.41 -34.23
C GLU A 302 55.98 15.11 -33.06
N ILE A 303 57.07 14.55 -32.55
CA ILE A 303 57.81 15.10 -31.39
C ILE A 303 58.73 16.29 -31.78
N GLN A 304 58.90 16.59 -33.07
CA GLN A 304 59.90 17.57 -33.54
C GLN A 304 59.34 18.89 -34.10
N LYS A 305 58.10 19.31 -33.79
CA LYS A 305 57.52 20.54 -34.39
C LYS A 305 56.98 21.64 -33.50
N ASN A 306 56.88 21.47 -32.18
CA ASN A 306 56.37 22.55 -31.31
C ASN A 306 57.43 23.10 -30.33
N ALA A 307 58.72 22.97 -30.67
CA ALA A 307 59.85 23.56 -29.95
C ALA A 307 60.17 25.01 -30.36
N GLU A 308 59.27 25.71 -31.05
CA GLU A 308 59.47 27.11 -31.45
C GLU A 308 58.19 27.91 -31.20
N ASN A 309 58.07 28.47 -29.98
CA ASN A 309 57.69 29.86 -29.73
C ASN A 309 57.38 30.05 -28.25
N THR A 310 58.39 30.50 -27.52
CA THR A 310 58.21 31.22 -26.26
C THR A 310 59.12 32.42 -26.37
N VAL A 311 58.65 33.63 -26.01
CA VAL A 311 59.36 34.65 -25.19
C VAL A 311 58.76 36.07 -25.35
N LYS A 312 58.39 36.66 -24.19
CA LYS A 312 58.14 38.09 -23.78
C LYS A 312 56.78 38.73 -24.02
N GLU A 313 56.28 39.66 -23.20
CA GLU A 313 56.48 40.12 -21.81
C GLU A 313 55.28 41.05 -21.49
N ASN A 314 54.79 40.99 -20.25
CA ASN A 314 54.11 42.00 -19.41
C ASN A 314 53.10 43.03 -20.00
N GLY A 315 51.88 43.01 -19.42
CA GLY A 315 50.94 44.15 -19.44
C GLY A 315 49.58 43.84 -18.79
N GLU A 316 49.41 44.26 -17.54
CA GLU A 316 48.18 44.75 -16.86
C GLU A 316 46.82 44.00 -16.86
N THR A 317 46.43 43.65 -15.62
CA THR A 317 45.10 43.76 -14.96
C THR A 317 43.91 42.91 -15.40
N SER A 318 43.28 42.35 -14.35
CA SER A 318 41.86 41.93 -14.20
C SER A 318 41.59 40.43 -14.35
N GLN A 319 41.45 39.76 -13.20
CA GLN A 319 40.69 38.51 -13.08
C GLN A 319 39.26 38.69 -13.61
N PRO A 320 38.70 37.66 -14.25
CA PRO A 320 37.32 37.30 -14.01
C PRO A 320 37.26 35.94 -13.33
N GLU A 321 36.68 35.97 -12.13
CA GLU A 321 36.19 34.81 -11.40
C GLU A 321 35.44 33.85 -12.33
N THR A 322 35.94 32.63 -12.47
CA THR A 322 35.17 31.51 -13.01
C THR A 322 34.96 30.50 -11.89
N LYS A 323 33.76 30.59 -11.32
CA LYS A 323 33.20 29.61 -10.38
C LYS A 323 33.23 28.22 -11.03
N PRO A 324 33.67 27.16 -10.34
CA PRO A 324 33.42 25.80 -10.79
C PRO A 324 31.97 25.46 -10.45
N GLU A 325 31.06 25.63 -11.41
CA GLU A 325 29.73 25.00 -11.36
C GLU A 325 29.91 23.49 -11.55
N CYS A 326 29.77 22.75 -10.44
CA CYS A 326 29.65 21.29 -10.46
C CYS A 326 28.19 20.94 -10.82
N SER A 327 27.92 20.68 -12.10
CA SER A 327 26.64 20.16 -12.55
C SER A 327 26.59 18.64 -12.36
N LYS A 328 25.57 18.20 -11.62
CA LYS A 328 25.14 16.81 -11.46
C LYS A 328 24.76 16.27 -12.83
N THR A 329 25.57 15.41 -13.45
CA THR A 329 25.13 14.60 -14.61
C THR A 329 24.37 13.37 -14.12
N GLU A 330 23.17 13.59 -13.60
CA GLU A 330 22.08 12.73 -14.05
C GLU A 330 21.97 13.02 -15.56
N GLN A 331 22.03 12.02 -16.44
CA GLN A 331 21.74 12.27 -17.86
C GLN A 331 20.29 12.78 -17.92
N GLU A 332 20.14 14.10 -17.95
CA GLU A 332 18.84 14.73 -18.14
C GLU A 332 18.23 14.13 -19.40
N PRO A 333 16.95 13.73 -19.36
CA PRO A 333 16.28 13.21 -20.54
C PRO A 333 16.48 14.21 -21.67
N SER A 334 16.81 13.73 -22.87
CA SER A 334 16.99 14.59 -24.05
C SER A 334 15.82 15.57 -24.16
N ILE A 335 16.08 16.80 -24.65
CA ILE A 335 15.03 17.80 -24.88
C ILE A 335 13.86 17.18 -25.66
N GLU A 336 14.13 16.27 -26.59
CA GLU A 336 13.10 15.52 -27.34
C GLU A 336 12.25 14.59 -26.44
N GLN A 337 12.88 13.89 -25.49
CA GLN A 337 12.19 13.04 -24.52
C GLN A 337 11.34 13.88 -23.55
N GLN A 338 11.83 15.06 -23.15
CA GLN A 338 11.08 16.01 -22.33
C GLN A 338 9.86 16.57 -23.07
N ILE A 339 10.02 16.94 -24.34
CA ILE A 339 8.93 17.40 -25.21
C ILE A 339 7.87 16.30 -25.38
N GLU A 340 8.29 15.05 -25.64
CA GLU A 340 7.37 13.93 -25.80
C GLU A 340 6.63 13.61 -24.49
N ALA A 341 7.31 13.66 -23.35
CA ALA A 341 6.68 13.51 -22.04
C ALA A 341 5.64 14.61 -21.79
N ALA A 342 5.97 15.87 -22.09
CA ALA A 342 5.05 16.99 -21.95
C ALA A 342 3.83 16.84 -22.89
N ARG A 343 4.03 16.41 -24.14
CA ARG A 343 2.93 16.13 -25.09
C ARG A 343 1.99 15.05 -24.57
N LYS A 344 2.53 13.95 -24.04
CA LYS A 344 1.74 12.89 -23.39
C LYS A 344 0.96 13.42 -22.19
N GLN A 345 1.58 14.24 -21.34
CA GLN A 345 0.91 14.83 -20.18
C GLN A 345 -0.25 15.74 -20.61
N VAL A 346 -0.06 16.58 -21.63
CA VAL A 346 -1.12 17.42 -22.20
C VAL A 346 -2.26 16.57 -22.74
N ALA A 347 -1.98 15.50 -23.47
CA ALA A 347 -3.00 14.59 -23.99
C ALA A 347 -3.83 13.95 -22.85
N VAL A 348 -3.16 13.49 -21.78
CA VAL A 348 -3.83 12.92 -20.59
C VAL A 348 -4.71 13.97 -19.90
N LEU A 349 -4.23 15.21 -19.75
CA LEU A 349 -4.99 16.28 -19.11
C LEU A 349 -6.21 16.69 -19.93
N LYS A 350 -6.08 16.81 -21.26
CA LYS A 350 -7.22 17.06 -22.17
C LYS A 350 -8.28 15.96 -22.05
N ALA A 351 -7.87 14.69 -22.09
CA ALA A 351 -8.77 13.56 -21.91
C ALA A 351 -9.45 13.54 -20.53
N ARG A 352 -8.80 14.05 -19.47
CA ARG A 352 -9.42 14.21 -18.14
C ARG A 352 -10.45 15.34 -18.13
N LEU A 353 -10.20 16.43 -18.84
CA LEU A 353 -11.12 17.58 -18.91
C LEU A 353 -12.41 17.24 -19.66
N GLU A 354 -12.34 16.36 -20.66
CA GLU A 354 -13.49 15.87 -21.42
C GLU A 354 -14.42 14.94 -20.61
N ARG A 355 -13.95 14.40 -19.48
CA ARG A 355 -14.76 13.54 -18.62
C ARG A 355 -15.83 14.36 -17.91
N ARG A 356 -17.10 13.99 -18.12
CA ARG A 356 -18.23 14.56 -17.38
C ARG A 356 -18.15 14.13 -15.92
N ASN A 357 -18.03 15.10 -15.02
CA ASN A 357 -18.01 14.88 -13.59
C ASN A 357 -19.40 15.09 -12.98
N VAL A 358 -19.71 14.34 -11.93
CA VAL A 358 -20.93 14.50 -11.12
C VAL A 358 -20.54 15.18 -9.80
N ARG A 359 -21.41 16.04 -9.26
CA ARG A 359 -21.17 16.70 -7.97
C ARG A 359 -21.02 15.66 -6.86
N VAL A 360 -20.06 15.88 -5.96
CA VAL A 360 -19.78 14.97 -4.82
C VAL A 360 -21.02 14.73 -3.96
N SER A 361 -21.83 15.76 -3.69
CA SER A 361 -23.09 15.61 -2.95
C SER A 361 -24.03 14.61 -3.61
N LYS A 362 -24.19 14.70 -4.94
CA LYS A 362 -25.04 13.78 -5.69
C LYS A 362 -24.49 12.36 -5.70
N VAL A 363 -23.18 12.21 -5.79
CA VAL A 363 -22.51 10.91 -5.71
C VAL A 363 -22.70 10.29 -4.31
N ALA A 364 -22.54 11.07 -3.25
CA ALA A 364 -22.76 10.63 -1.87
C ALA A 364 -24.22 10.18 -1.66
N ASP A 365 -25.20 10.98 -2.08
CA ASP A 365 -26.62 10.62 -1.99
C ASP A 365 -26.92 9.28 -2.70
N MET A 366 -26.31 9.07 -3.88
CA MET A 366 -26.48 7.82 -4.63
C MET A 366 -25.85 6.63 -3.92
N PHE A 367 -24.67 6.77 -3.32
CA PHE A 367 -24.02 5.71 -2.56
C PHE A 367 -24.78 5.37 -1.28
N ILE A 368 -25.24 6.38 -0.54
CA ILE A 368 -26.05 6.18 0.67
C ILE A 368 -27.33 5.42 0.33
N ALA A 369 -28.08 5.89 -0.67
CA ALA A 369 -29.31 5.23 -1.09
C ALA A 369 -29.07 3.79 -1.58
N PHE A 370 -27.94 3.53 -2.25
CA PHE A 370 -27.54 2.17 -2.62
C PHE A 370 -27.26 1.32 -1.37
N CYS A 371 -26.46 1.80 -0.42
CA CYS A 371 -26.17 1.05 0.80
C CYS A 371 -27.45 0.75 1.61
N GLU A 372 -28.33 1.73 1.78
CA GLU A 372 -29.62 1.56 2.46
C GLU A 372 -30.52 0.52 1.78
N GLN A 373 -30.56 0.55 0.45
CA GLN A 373 -31.34 -0.41 -0.34
C GLN A 373 -30.85 -1.86 -0.19
N TYR A 374 -29.54 -2.07 0.00
CA TYR A 374 -28.93 -3.39 0.14
C TYR A 374 -28.65 -3.80 1.60
N ALA A 375 -28.88 -2.93 2.59
CA ALA A 375 -28.59 -3.20 3.99
C ALA A 375 -29.33 -4.44 4.53
N GLU A 376 -30.58 -4.66 4.14
CA GLU A 376 -31.35 -5.86 4.48
C GLU A 376 -30.71 -7.14 3.89
N TYR A 377 -29.97 -7.01 2.78
CA TYR A 377 -29.37 -8.10 2.04
C TYR A 377 -27.96 -8.46 2.49
N ASP A 378 -27.33 -7.62 3.32
CA ASP A 378 -25.97 -7.80 3.83
C ASP A 378 -25.98 -8.63 5.13
N PRO A 379 -25.43 -9.86 5.13
CA PRO A 379 -25.41 -10.72 6.32
C PRO A 379 -24.56 -10.19 7.48
N PHE A 380 -23.67 -9.21 7.25
CA PHE A 380 -22.90 -8.57 8.31
C PHE A 380 -23.69 -7.49 9.04
N LEU A 381 -24.69 -6.89 8.40
CA LEU A 381 -25.50 -5.80 8.97
C LEU A 381 -26.86 -6.29 9.45
N THR A 382 -27.51 -7.13 8.64
CA THR A 382 -28.85 -7.66 8.92
C THR A 382 -28.79 -9.18 8.98
N PRO A 383 -29.13 -9.81 10.12
CA PRO A 383 -29.19 -11.25 10.21
C PRO A 383 -30.11 -11.84 9.12
N PRO A 384 -29.63 -12.84 8.35
CA PRO A 384 -30.46 -13.49 7.36
C PRO A 384 -31.63 -14.23 8.03
N GLU A 385 -32.70 -14.47 7.25
CA GLU A 385 -33.88 -15.22 7.71
C GLU A 385 -33.53 -16.64 8.15
N TRP A 386 -32.58 -17.26 7.44
CA TRP A 386 -31.98 -18.54 7.80
C TRP A 386 -30.67 -18.30 8.55
N PRO A 387 -30.29 -19.16 9.52
CA PRO A 387 -29.05 -19.02 10.26
C PRO A 387 -27.84 -18.83 9.34
N ASN A 388 -26.94 -17.91 9.71
CA ASN A 388 -25.71 -17.71 8.95
C ASN A 388 -24.87 -19.00 9.02
N PRO A 389 -24.52 -19.64 7.88
CA PRO A 389 -23.78 -20.89 7.87
C PRO A 389 -22.42 -20.82 8.58
N TRP A 390 -21.79 -19.65 8.58
CA TRP A 390 -20.48 -19.43 9.23
C TRP A 390 -20.54 -19.31 10.76
N ILE A 391 -21.75 -19.14 11.32
CA ILE A 391 -21.98 -18.98 12.76
C ILE A 391 -22.69 -20.23 13.32
N SER A 392 -23.58 -20.82 12.54
CA SER A 392 -24.46 -21.90 12.97
C SER A 392 -24.05 -23.29 12.49
N ASP A 393 -23.05 -23.38 11.61
CA ASP A 393 -22.62 -24.62 10.94
C ASP A 393 -23.76 -25.37 10.21
N THR A 394 -24.79 -24.65 9.77
CA THR A 394 -25.91 -25.18 8.97
C THR A 394 -25.89 -24.63 7.54
N THR A 395 -26.20 -25.46 6.54
CA THR A 395 -26.15 -25.07 5.11
C THR A 395 -27.50 -24.61 4.55
N GLU A 396 -28.53 -24.52 5.39
CA GLU A 396 -29.91 -24.25 4.99
C GLU A 396 -30.04 -22.95 4.19
N LEU A 397 -29.39 -21.87 4.62
CA LEU A 397 -29.39 -20.59 3.89
C LEU A 397 -28.93 -20.76 2.43
N TRP A 398 -27.82 -21.48 2.21
CA TRP A 398 -27.28 -21.70 0.88
C TRP A 398 -28.16 -22.61 0.03
N GLU A 399 -28.81 -23.61 0.63
CA GLU A 399 -29.75 -24.49 -0.04
C GLU A 399 -30.98 -23.72 -0.53
N GLN A 400 -31.52 -22.86 0.33
CA GLN A 400 -32.65 -21.98 -0.01
C GLN A 400 -32.30 -20.97 -1.10
N GLU A 401 -31.09 -20.43 -1.10
CA GLU A 401 -30.62 -19.52 -2.16
C GLU A 401 -30.34 -20.23 -3.49
N LYS A 402 -29.89 -21.50 -3.46
CA LYS A 402 -29.67 -22.32 -4.67
C LYS A 402 -30.97 -22.77 -5.33
N GLN A 403 -32.08 -22.81 -4.59
CA GLN A 403 -33.36 -23.26 -5.12
C GLN A 403 -33.78 -22.39 -6.32
N CYS A 404 -33.99 -23.01 -7.48
CA CYS A 404 -34.40 -22.32 -8.71
C CYS A 404 -35.88 -22.55 -9.07
N LYS A 405 -36.61 -23.30 -8.25
CA LYS A 405 -38.01 -23.67 -8.49
C LYS A 405 -38.93 -23.08 -7.42
N ASP A 406 -40.16 -22.80 -7.82
CA ASP A 406 -41.18 -22.19 -6.99
C ASP A 406 -41.50 -23.02 -5.72
N PRO A 407 -41.80 -22.35 -4.58
CA PRO A 407 -41.76 -20.90 -4.38
C PRO A 407 -40.34 -20.41 -4.06
N LEU A 408 -39.91 -19.32 -4.71
CA LEU A 408 -38.66 -18.64 -4.36
C LEU A 408 -38.84 -17.77 -3.10
N PRO A 409 -37.76 -17.54 -2.32
CA PRO A 409 -37.80 -16.61 -1.20
C PRO A 409 -38.25 -15.21 -1.62
N VAL A 410 -39.23 -14.64 -0.93
CA VAL A 410 -39.80 -13.31 -1.26
C VAL A 410 -38.71 -12.23 -1.27
N ARG A 411 -37.75 -12.30 -0.33
CA ARG A 411 -36.57 -11.44 -0.28
C ARG A 411 -35.79 -11.45 -1.60
N ARG A 412 -35.53 -12.62 -2.18
CA ARG A 412 -34.84 -12.75 -3.49
C ARG A 412 -35.64 -12.11 -4.62
N VAL A 413 -36.96 -12.29 -4.65
CA VAL A 413 -37.85 -11.71 -5.67
C VAL A 413 -37.96 -10.18 -5.56
N ARG A 414 -37.96 -9.63 -4.34
CA ARG A 414 -37.96 -8.17 -4.13
C ARG A 414 -36.73 -7.52 -4.72
N ARG A 415 -35.57 -8.17 -4.61
CA ARG A 415 -34.30 -7.68 -5.15
C ARG A 415 -34.33 -7.48 -6.66
N TRP A 416 -35.14 -8.23 -7.39
CA TRP A 416 -35.31 -8.03 -8.84
C TRP A 416 -35.82 -6.65 -9.20
N ALA A 417 -36.54 -5.95 -8.30
CA ALA A 417 -37.06 -4.62 -8.54
C ALA A 417 -35.99 -3.51 -8.39
N PHE A 418 -34.83 -3.80 -7.80
CA PHE A 418 -33.77 -2.82 -7.59
C PHE A 418 -33.16 -2.35 -8.92
N GLY A 419 -33.22 -3.19 -9.96
CA GLY A 419 -32.87 -2.82 -11.31
C GLY A 419 -32.86 -4.01 -12.25
N LEU A 420 -32.92 -3.72 -13.55
CA LEU A 420 -32.84 -4.76 -14.58
C LEU A 420 -31.59 -5.64 -14.43
N ARG A 421 -30.48 -5.08 -13.94
CA ARG A 421 -29.26 -5.85 -13.67
C ARG A 421 -29.49 -6.95 -12.63
N GLU A 422 -30.16 -6.65 -11.52
CA GLU A 422 -30.44 -7.64 -10.46
C GLU A 422 -31.33 -8.75 -11.00
N LEU A 423 -32.39 -8.39 -11.73
CA LEU A 423 -33.29 -9.34 -12.40
C LEU A 423 -32.53 -10.24 -13.39
N LEU A 424 -31.64 -9.66 -14.21
CA LEU A 424 -30.88 -10.40 -15.22
C LEU A 424 -29.71 -11.20 -14.65
N GLN A 425 -29.23 -10.91 -13.45
CA GLN A 425 -28.20 -11.72 -12.78
C GLN A 425 -28.78 -12.97 -12.15
N ASP A 426 -30.03 -12.91 -11.68
CA ASP A 426 -30.77 -14.06 -11.16
C ASP A 426 -31.28 -14.97 -12.29
N GLN A 427 -30.95 -16.28 -12.24
CA GLN A 427 -31.44 -17.25 -13.22
C GLN A 427 -32.97 -17.33 -13.26
N ALA A 428 -33.63 -17.39 -12.11
CA ALA A 428 -35.08 -17.49 -12.06
C ALA A 428 -35.74 -16.16 -12.47
N GLY A 429 -35.09 -15.04 -12.14
CA GLY A 429 -35.47 -13.71 -12.63
C GLY A 429 -35.45 -13.63 -14.16
N ARG A 430 -34.36 -14.09 -14.79
CA ARG A 430 -34.24 -14.20 -16.26
C ARG A 430 -35.34 -15.05 -16.87
N GLU A 431 -35.61 -16.23 -16.32
CA GLU A 431 -36.64 -17.14 -16.83
C GLU A 431 -38.05 -16.54 -16.71
N HIS A 432 -38.36 -15.90 -15.58
CA HIS A 432 -39.65 -15.27 -15.37
C HIS A 432 -39.85 -14.05 -16.28
N PHE A 433 -38.81 -13.24 -16.45
CA PHE A 433 -38.82 -12.11 -17.38
C PHE A 433 -38.94 -12.57 -18.84
N ALA A 434 -38.25 -13.66 -19.23
CA ALA A 434 -38.38 -14.24 -20.56
C ALA A 434 -39.82 -14.68 -20.86
N LYS A 435 -40.50 -15.33 -19.90
CA LYS A 435 -41.92 -15.70 -20.03
C LYS A 435 -42.82 -14.47 -20.23
N PHE A 436 -42.55 -13.38 -19.52
CA PHE A 436 -43.27 -12.12 -19.69
C PHE A 436 -43.07 -11.54 -21.11
N LEU A 437 -41.82 -11.46 -21.57
CA LEU A 437 -41.50 -10.95 -22.92
C LEU A 437 -42.09 -11.81 -24.04
N SER A 438 -42.17 -13.13 -23.87
CA SER A 438 -42.83 -14.02 -24.83
C SER A 438 -44.31 -13.71 -24.99
N LYS A 439 -45.02 -13.32 -23.92
CA LYS A 439 -46.44 -12.91 -24.01
C LYS A 439 -46.62 -11.59 -24.74
N GLU A 440 -45.63 -10.71 -24.67
CA GLU A 440 -45.64 -9.41 -25.35
C GLU A 440 -44.91 -9.45 -26.71
N PHE A 441 -44.55 -10.64 -27.21
CA PHE A 441 -43.83 -10.82 -28.48
C PHE A 441 -42.55 -9.94 -28.59
N SER A 442 -41.79 -9.82 -27.50
CA SER A 442 -40.58 -8.97 -27.40
C SER A 442 -39.35 -9.71 -26.82
N GLY A 443 -39.35 -11.05 -26.91
CA GLY A 443 -38.32 -11.91 -26.34
C GLY A 443 -36.96 -11.87 -27.04
N GLU A 444 -36.91 -11.40 -28.28
CA GLU A 444 -35.68 -11.26 -29.08
C GLU A 444 -34.64 -10.35 -28.41
N ASN A 445 -35.08 -9.30 -27.72
CA ASN A 445 -34.18 -8.36 -27.02
C ASN A 445 -33.37 -9.05 -25.91
N LEU A 446 -34.05 -9.88 -25.11
CA LEU A 446 -33.39 -10.63 -24.04
C LEU A 446 -32.48 -11.73 -24.60
N LYS A 447 -32.93 -12.44 -25.64
CA LYS A 447 -32.13 -13.48 -26.32
C LYS A 447 -30.84 -12.90 -26.88
N PHE A 448 -30.91 -11.78 -27.60
CA PHE A 448 -29.74 -11.08 -28.12
C PHE A 448 -28.80 -10.66 -26.99
N TRP A 449 -29.34 -10.03 -25.94
CA TRP A 449 -28.51 -9.57 -24.82
C TRP A 449 -27.76 -10.73 -24.14
N LEU A 450 -28.44 -11.86 -23.93
CA LEU A 450 -27.85 -13.08 -23.35
C LEU A 450 -26.81 -13.71 -24.29
N ALA A 451 -27.07 -13.76 -25.60
CA ALA A 451 -26.11 -14.29 -26.57
C ALA A 451 -24.81 -13.46 -26.59
N VAL A 452 -24.90 -12.13 -26.45
CA VAL A 452 -23.73 -11.26 -26.33
C VAL A 452 -23.01 -11.44 -24.98
N GLN A 453 -23.74 -11.67 -23.88
CA GLN A 453 -23.09 -12.03 -22.60
C GLN A 453 -22.34 -13.36 -22.69
N GLU A 454 -22.94 -14.36 -23.34
CA GLU A 454 -22.30 -15.65 -23.59
C GLU A 454 -21.01 -15.47 -24.42
N LEU A 455 -21.07 -14.72 -25.53
CA LEU A 455 -19.92 -14.41 -26.38
C LEU A 455 -18.71 -13.89 -25.57
N LYS A 456 -18.96 -13.00 -24.60
CA LYS A 456 -17.92 -12.43 -23.73
C LYS A 456 -17.22 -13.46 -22.86
N SER A 457 -17.88 -14.56 -22.53
CA SER A 457 -17.34 -15.65 -21.69
C SER A 457 -16.67 -16.79 -22.47
N LEU A 458 -16.85 -16.86 -23.80
CA LEU A 458 -16.36 -17.98 -24.61
C LEU A 458 -14.83 -18.06 -24.70
N PRO A 459 -14.21 -19.22 -24.98
CA PRO A 459 -12.80 -19.29 -25.37
C PRO A 459 -12.53 -18.46 -26.63
N ILE A 460 -11.38 -17.78 -26.72
CA ILE A 460 -11.08 -16.82 -27.82
C ILE A 460 -11.26 -17.43 -29.22
N ARG A 461 -10.93 -18.72 -29.38
CA ARG A 461 -11.10 -19.48 -30.64
C ARG A 461 -12.54 -19.59 -31.14
N ARG A 462 -13.55 -19.43 -30.27
CA ARG A 462 -14.98 -19.51 -30.62
C ARG A 462 -15.63 -18.14 -30.80
N VAL A 463 -14.95 -17.06 -30.44
CA VAL A 463 -15.53 -15.70 -30.45
C VAL A 463 -15.90 -15.28 -31.86
N ALA A 464 -15.01 -15.46 -32.83
CA ALA A 464 -15.27 -15.05 -34.21
C ALA A 464 -16.42 -15.83 -34.86
N SER A 465 -16.55 -17.14 -34.60
CA SER A 465 -17.67 -17.94 -35.14
C SER A 465 -18.99 -17.55 -34.48
N ARG A 466 -19.02 -17.44 -33.14
CA ARG A 466 -20.21 -17.06 -32.39
C ARG A 466 -20.68 -15.65 -32.74
N ALA A 467 -19.75 -14.71 -32.95
CA ALA A 467 -20.10 -13.36 -33.38
C ALA A 467 -20.84 -13.35 -34.73
N LYS A 468 -20.43 -14.19 -35.68
CA LYS A 468 -21.13 -14.33 -36.97
C LYS A 468 -22.52 -14.94 -36.81
N GLU A 469 -22.69 -15.90 -35.91
CA GLU A 469 -24.00 -16.48 -35.59
C GLU A 469 -24.95 -15.43 -35.01
N ILE A 470 -24.49 -14.68 -33.99
CA ILE A 470 -25.27 -13.61 -33.36
C ILE A 470 -25.65 -12.53 -34.37
N TRP A 471 -24.73 -12.15 -35.25
CA TRP A 471 -25.02 -11.21 -36.33
C TRP A 471 -26.15 -11.70 -37.23
N LYS A 472 -26.06 -12.95 -37.71
CA LYS A 472 -27.07 -13.56 -38.59
C LYS A 472 -28.43 -13.71 -37.91
N GLU A 473 -28.44 -14.05 -36.62
CA GLU A 473 -29.68 -14.30 -35.88
C GLU A 473 -30.46 -13.01 -35.56
N PHE A 474 -29.76 -11.91 -35.24
CA PHE A 474 -30.38 -10.72 -34.65
C PHE A 474 -30.20 -9.41 -35.43
N LEU A 475 -29.16 -9.25 -36.26
CA LEU A 475 -28.78 -7.95 -36.84
C LEU A 475 -28.66 -7.92 -38.37
N ALA A 476 -28.59 -9.07 -39.03
CA ALA A 476 -28.61 -9.17 -40.48
C ALA A 476 -29.95 -8.66 -41.05
N SER A 477 -29.95 -8.22 -42.31
CA SER A 477 -31.15 -7.69 -42.98
C SER A 477 -32.29 -8.71 -43.09
N ASP A 478 -31.94 -10.00 -43.13
CA ASP A 478 -32.82 -11.17 -43.18
C ASP A 478 -32.85 -11.95 -41.85
N ALA A 479 -32.49 -11.29 -40.75
CA ALA A 479 -32.40 -11.92 -39.44
C ALA A 479 -33.74 -12.57 -39.03
N PRO A 480 -33.73 -13.82 -38.53
CA PRO A 480 -34.94 -14.50 -38.07
C PRO A 480 -35.50 -13.95 -36.74
N SER A 481 -34.70 -13.21 -35.97
CA SER A 481 -35.14 -12.58 -34.70
C SER A 481 -34.55 -11.17 -34.58
N PRO A 482 -34.98 -10.23 -35.44
CA PRO A 482 -34.33 -8.92 -35.56
C PRO A 482 -34.55 -8.06 -34.30
N VAL A 483 -33.48 -7.47 -33.76
CA VAL A 483 -33.56 -6.50 -32.66
C VAL A 483 -33.59 -5.06 -33.16
N ASN A 484 -34.33 -4.20 -32.47
CA ASN A 484 -34.42 -2.78 -32.81
C ASN A 484 -33.25 -2.00 -32.20
N ILE A 485 -32.25 -1.67 -33.04
CA ILE A 485 -31.13 -0.79 -32.69
C ILE A 485 -30.95 0.31 -33.73
N ASP A 486 -30.29 1.41 -33.34
CA ASP A 486 -29.98 2.52 -34.24
C ASP A 486 -29.00 2.12 -35.36
N ALA A 487 -29.07 2.85 -36.48
CA ALA A 487 -28.28 2.55 -37.68
C ALA A 487 -26.76 2.61 -37.43
N ALA A 488 -26.30 3.55 -36.61
CA ALA A 488 -24.88 3.70 -36.32
C ALA A 488 -24.33 2.51 -35.52
N SER A 489 -25.05 2.07 -34.49
CA SER A 489 -24.70 0.87 -33.70
C SER A 489 -24.69 -0.39 -34.55
N ARG A 490 -25.66 -0.54 -35.47
CA ARG A 490 -25.73 -1.68 -36.40
C ARG A 490 -24.53 -1.69 -37.35
N GLU A 491 -24.22 -0.56 -37.98
CA GLU A 491 -23.13 -0.45 -38.94
C GLU A 491 -21.75 -0.67 -38.29
N LEU A 492 -21.53 -0.10 -37.10
CA LEU A 492 -20.29 -0.35 -36.35
C LEU A 492 -20.10 -1.84 -36.05
N THR A 493 -21.19 -2.51 -35.65
CA THR A 493 -21.16 -3.95 -35.36
C THR A 493 -20.87 -4.75 -36.63
N ARG A 494 -21.50 -4.41 -37.76
CA ARG A 494 -21.28 -5.03 -39.06
C ARG A 494 -19.81 -5.02 -39.46
N VAL A 495 -19.20 -3.84 -39.45
CA VAL A 495 -17.78 -3.64 -39.81
C VAL A 495 -16.88 -4.52 -38.95
N LYS A 496 -17.12 -4.58 -37.63
CA LYS A 496 -16.32 -5.41 -36.71
C LYS A 496 -16.49 -6.90 -37.00
N VAL A 497 -17.70 -7.38 -37.20
CA VAL A 497 -17.99 -8.79 -37.44
C VAL A 497 -17.45 -9.26 -38.81
N GLU A 498 -17.61 -8.44 -39.85
CA GLU A 498 -17.16 -8.76 -41.20
C GLU A 498 -15.65 -8.63 -41.41
N SER A 499 -14.96 -7.81 -40.59
CA SER A 499 -13.50 -7.64 -40.66
C SER A 499 -12.68 -8.93 -40.45
N GLY A 500 -13.33 -10.02 -40.01
CA GLY A 500 -12.67 -11.28 -39.65
C GLY A 500 -11.93 -11.24 -38.32
N LYS A 501 -11.90 -10.09 -37.64
CA LYS A 501 -11.22 -9.87 -36.35
C LYS A 501 -12.21 -9.50 -35.23
N ALA A 502 -13.39 -10.11 -35.24
CA ALA A 502 -14.39 -9.89 -34.20
C ALA A 502 -13.84 -10.25 -32.81
N ASP A 503 -13.90 -9.31 -31.88
CA ASP A 503 -13.49 -9.49 -30.48
C ASP A 503 -14.71 -9.70 -29.57
N ARG A 504 -14.46 -9.84 -28.26
CA ARG A 504 -15.51 -10.04 -27.24
C ARG A 504 -16.45 -8.84 -27.09
N TYR A 505 -16.06 -7.68 -27.60
CA TYR A 505 -16.71 -6.39 -27.36
C TYR A 505 -17.32 -5.81 -28.65
N CYS A 506 -17.37 -6.60 -29.73
CA CYS A 506 -17.85 -6.14 -31.03
C CYS A 506 -19.33 -5.72 -31.01
N PHE A 507 -20.12 -6.24 -30.07
CA PHE A 507 -21.54 -5.90 -29.88
C PHE A 507 -21.80 -4.90 -28.73
N ASP A 508 -20.80 -4.32 -28.06
CA ASP A 508 -21.00 -3.54 -26.82
C ASP A 508 -22.00 -2.39 -26.98
N GLN A 509 -21.93 -1.66 -28.09
CA GLN A 509 -22.83 -0.55 -28.35
C GLN A 509 -24.26 -1.02 -28.62
N ALA A 510 -24.42 -2.07 -29.45
CA ALA A 510 -25.72 -2.67 -29.73
C ALA A 510 -26.34 -3.30 -28.47
N GLN A 511 -25.54 -4.00 -27.66
CA GLN A 511 -25.97 -4.59 -26.39
C GLN A 511 -26.38 -3.52 -25.39
N ALA A 512 -25.64 -2.41 -25.29
CA ALA A 512 -26.01 -1.28 -24.44
C ALA A 512 -27.34 -0.65 -24.89
N HIS A 513 -27.56 -0.49 -26.21
CA HIS A 513 -28.82 0.02 -26.74
C HIS A 513 -29.99 -0.89 -26.33
N VAL A 514 -29.90 -2.20 -26.59
CA VAL A 514 -30.96 -3.17 -26.26
C VAL A 514 -31.20 -3.26 -24.75
N TYR A 515 -30.14 -3.19 -23.94
CA TYR A 515 -30.27 -3.14 -22.48
C TYR A 515 -31.05 -1.92 -22.01
N HIS A 516 -30.76 -0.72 -22.55
CA HIS A 516 -31.48 0.49 -22.18
C HIS A 516 -32.94 0.46 -22.65
N LEU A 517 -33.20 -0.09 -23.85
CA LEU A 517 -34.55 -0.30 -24.37
C LEU A 517 -35.37 -1.19 -23.43
N MET A 518 -34.83 -2.36 -23.05
CA MET A 518 -35.50 -3.24 -22.08
C MET A 518 -35.66 -2.55 -20.73
N LYS A 519 -34.66 -1.81 -20.26
CA LYS A 519 -34.68 -1.14 -18.95
C LYS A 519 -35.76 -0.06 -18.86
N SER A 520 -35.91 0.75 -19.89
CA SER A 520 -36.88 1.86 -19.89
C SER A 520 -38.31 1.38 -20.14
N ASP A 521 -38.49 0.35 -20.98
CA ASP A 521 -39.80 -0.12 -21.41
C ASP A 521 -40.20 -1.47 -20.77
N SER A 522 -39.71 -2.60 -21.30
CA SER A 522 -40.21 -3.93 -20.94
C SER A 522 -40.04 -4.26 -19.45
N TYR A 523 -38.92 -3.88 -18.84
CA TYR A 523 -38.66 -4.06 -17.40
C TYR A 523 -39.61 -3.22 -16.54
N SER A 524 -39.83 -1.95 -16.91
CA SER A 524 -40.78 -1.07 -16.24
C SER A 524 -42.21 -1.59 -16.32
N ARG A 525 -42.60 -2.20 -17.44
CA ARG A 525 -43.90 -2.88 -17.60
C ARG A 525 -43.95 -4.19 -16.79
N TYR A 526 -42.90 -4.98 -16.81
CA TYR A 526 -42.78 -6.22 -16.04
C TYR A 526 -43.03 -6.00 -14.53
N LEU A 527 -42.38 -5.01 -13.91
CA LEU A 527 -42.58 -4.73 -12.48
C LEU A 527 -44.02 -4.28 -12.13
N ARG A 528 -44.75 -3.73 -13.10
CA ARG A 528 -46.16 -3.31 -12.93
C ARG A 528 -47.15 -4.43 -13.25
N SER A 529 -46.70 -5.47 -13.94
CA SER A 529 -47.53 -6.58 -14.40
C SER A 529 -48.06 -7.43 -13.24
N ASP A 530 -49.22 -8.05 -13.44
CA ASP A 530 -49.77 -9.03 -12.51
C ASP A 530 -48.83 -10.24 -12.39
N MET A 531 -48.06 -10.59 -13.44
CA MET A 531 -47.07 -11.67 -13.37
C MET A 531 -46.05 -11.44 -12.26
N TYR A 532 -45.43 -10.25 -12.18
CA TYR A 532 -44.46 -9.97 -11.11
C TYR A 532 -45.13 -9.86 -9.73
N LYS A 533 -46.28 -9.17 -9.65
CA LYS A 533 -46.99 -8.94 -8.39
C LYS A 533 -47.52 -10.24 -7.78
N ASP A 534 -48.11 -11.13 -8.58
CA ASP A 534 -48.64 -12.41 -8.12
C ASP A 534 -47.51 -13.34 -7.70
N TYR A 535 -46.36 -13.28 -8.39
CA TYR A 535 -45.15 -14.03 -8.03
C TYR A 535 -44.54 -13.53 -6.71
N LEU A 536 -44.41 -12.21 -6.53
CA LEU A 536 -43.92 -11.59 -5.30
C LEU A 536 -44.82 -11.86 -4.09
N ASN A 537 -46.14 -11.89 -4.30
CA ASN A 537 -47.13 -12.14 -3.24
C ASN A 537 -47.35 -13.64 -2.96
N GLY A 538 -46.62 -14.53 -3.66
CA GLY A 538 -46.71 -15.97 -3.48
C GLY A 538 -48.12 -16.50 -3.73
N SER A 539 -48.66 -16.32 -4.95
CA SER A 539 -49.92 -16.94 -5.44
C SER A 539 -51.00 -17.19 -4.36
N LYS A 540 -51.35 -16.17 -3.55
CA LYS A 540 -52.59 -16.24 -2.78
C LYS A 540 -53.73 -16.23 -3.80
N LYS A 541 -54.41 -17.37 -4.01
CA LYS A 541 -55.66 -17.45 -4.77
C LYS A 541 -56.55 -16.28 -4.32
N LYS A 542 -56.93 -15.41 -5.26
CA LYS A 542 -57.83 -14.28 -5.03
C LYS A 542 -59.18 -14.81 -4.53
N THR A 543 -59.38 -14.90 -3.21
CA THR A 543 -60.71 -14.75 -2.63
C THR A 543 -60.99 -13.26 -2.56
N SER A 544 -61.87 -12.81 -3.46
CA SER A 544 -62.45 -11.47 -3.48
C SER A 544 -63.00 -11.13 -2.09
N VAL A 545 -62.38 -10.18 -1.39
CA VAL A 545 -63.07 -9.37 -0.37
C VAL A 545 -62.60 -7.93 -0.53
N LYS A 546 -63.57 -7.04 -0.72
CA LYS A 546 -63.42 -5.59 -0.87
C LYS A 546 -62.73 -4.98 0.36
N GLY A 547 -61.80 -4.06 0.07
CA GLY A 547 -61.45 -2.94 0.94
C GLY A 547 -60.34 -3.22 1.94
N ILE A 548 -59.15 -2.66 1.68
CA ILE A 548 -58.33 -1.84 2.59
C ILE A 548 -57.16 -1.29 1.74
N ARG A 549 -56.92 0.02 1.84
CA ARG A 549 -55.95 0.80 1.03
C ARG A 549 -54.50 0.37 1.30
N SER A 550 -53.71 0.23 0.23
CA SER A 550 -52.27 -0.03 0.26
C SER A 550 -51.45 1.22 0.55
N ILE A 551 -50.50 1.14 1.49
CA ILE A 551 -49.40 2.08 1.62
C ILE A 551 -48.18 1.44 0.96
N VAL A 552 -47.94 1.79 -0.30
CA VAL A 552 -46.61 1.79 -0.94
C VAL A 552 -46.57 3.07 -1.77
N SER A 553 -46.08 4.14 -1.18
CA SER A 553 -45.88 5.41 -1.88
C SER A 553 -44.55 5.38 -2.62
N PHE A 554 -44.61 5.28 -3.95
CA PHE A 554 -43.50 5.68 -4.81
C PHE A 554 -43.45 7.22 -4.86
N THR A 555 -42.43 7.82 -4.26
CA THR A 555 -42.18 9.27 -4.38
C THR A 555 -41.61 9.59 -5.77
N GLY A 556 -42.50 9.88 -6.72
CA GLY A 556 -42.15 10.61 -7.93
C GLY A 556 -42.23 12.11 -7.67
N ARG A 557 -41.09 12.79 -7.53
CA ARG A 557 -41.06 14.27 -7.58
C ARG A 557 -41.32 14.70 -9.02
N LYS A 558 -42.44 15.38 -9.24
CA LYS A 558 -42.69 16.24 -10.39
C LYS A 558 -42.51 17.67 -9.90
N ASP A 559 -41.48 18.35 -10.39
CA ASP A 559 -41.38 19.80 -10.26
C ASP A 559 -42.46 20.41 -11.17
N GLN A 560 -43.35 21.23 -10.59
CA GLN A 560 -44.14 22.20 -11.32
C GLN A 560 -43.81 23.60 -10.79
N SER A 561 -43.43 24.43 -11.75
CA SER A 561 -43.26 25.88 -11.70
C SER A 561 -44.53 26.62 -11.30
N GLY A 562 -44.35 27.74 -10.58
CA GLY A 562 -45.21 28.94 -10.61
C GLY A 562 -46.15 29.10 -9.41
N ASN A 563 -45.81 29.95 -8.44
CA ASN A 563 -45.97 31.41 -8.50
C ASN A 563 -45.03 32.07 -7.49
#